data_AF-A0A8T8CT07-F1
#
_entry.id   AF-A0A8T8CT07-F1
#
_cell.length_a   1.000
_cell.length_b   1.000
_cell.length_c   1.000
_cell.angle_alpha   90.00
_cell.angle_beta   90.00
_cell.angle_gamma   90.00
#
_symmetry.space_group_name_H-M   'P 1'
#
loop_
_entity.id
_entity.type
_entity.pdbx_description
1 polymer ?
#
loop_
_entity_poly.entity_id
_entity_poly.type
_entity_poly.pdbx_seq_one_letter_code
_entity_poly.pdbx_strand_id
1 'polypeptide(L)'
;MLHLLHSMSFAVYPQTPLSSRHSPGVSRFWLSKFDHPLAPMISECAISSIKRQQLSVAEILMKMDTVSGYPGLYAALSIPYFSCDDVDGLADARFNEIRAAWEKLL
;
A
#
# COMPACT_ATOMS: atom_id res chain seq x y z
N MET A 1 8.78 -46.59 11.61
CA MET A 1 9.33 -46.01 10.37
C MET A 1 8.86 -44.56 10.33
N LEU A 2 9.59 -43.69 11.02
CA LEU A 2 10.54 -42.71 10.43
C LEU A 2 9.76 -41.48 9.91
N HIS A 3 9.89 -40.23 10.36
CA HIS A 3 10.82 -39.46 11.20
C HIS A 3 10.06 -38.20 11.70
N LEU A 4 10.17 -37.73 12.95
CA LEU A 4 11.15 -36.80 13.53
C LEU A 4 11.55 -35.57 12.66
N LEU A 5 11.44 -34.39 13.29
CA LEU A 5 12.13 -33.10 13.02
C LEU A 5 11.49 -32.19 11.94
N HIS A 6 11.27 -30.88 12.13
CA HIS A 6 11.97 -29.90 12.98
C HIS A 6 11.02 -28.80 13.49
N SER A 7 11.28 -28.41 14.74
CA SER A 7 10.93 -27.16 15.39
C SER A 7 11.09 -25.92 14.50
N MET A 8 10.11 -25.02 14.52
CA MET A 8 10.37 -23.61 14.80
C MET A 8 9.21 -23.05 15.63
N SER A 9 9.55 -22.79 16.89
CA SER A 9 8.75 -22.05 17.85
C SER A 9 8.45 -20.67 17.27
N PHE A 10 7.19 -20.40 16.90
CA PHE A 10 6.75 -19.02 16.76
C PHE A 10 6.67 -18.47 18.18
N ALA A 11 7.71 -17.71 18.55
CA ALA A 11 7.70 -16.90 19.75
C ALA A 11 6.36 -16.14 19.80
N VAL A 12 5.57 -16.45 20.83
CA VAL A 12 4.44 -15.62 21.23
C VAL A 12 5.03 -14.26 21.54
N TYR A 13 4.92 -13.32 20.59
CA TYR A 13 5.29 -11.94 20.85
C TYR A 13 4.43 -11.47 22.04
N PRO A 14 5.04 -11.02 23.15
CA PRO A 14 4.26 -10.45 24.22
C PRO A 14 3.53 -9.23 23.66
N GLN A 15 2.20 -9.22 23.82
CA GLN A 15 1.36 -8.05 23.55
C GLN A 15 1.75 -6.98 24.56
N THR A 16 2.82 -6.24 24.29
CA THR A 16 3.15 -5.03 25.06
C THR A 16 1.99 -4.05 24.88
N PRO A 17 1.36 -3.58 25.96
CA PRO A 17 0.32 -2.57 25.85
C PRO A 17 0.96 -1.34 25.20
N LEU A 18 0.33 -0.83 24.14
CA LEU A 18 0.73 0.40 23.46
C LEU A 18 0.66 1.55 24.47
N SER A 19 1.78 1.75 25.17
CA SER A 19 2.00 2.85 26.10
C SER A 19 1.92 4.16 25.33
N SER A 20 1.21 5.13 25.91
CA SER A 20 0.85 6.46 25.41
C SER A 20 2.01 7.43 25.15
N ARG A 21 3.09 6.96 24.51
CA ARG A 21 4.19 7.81 24.05
C ARG A 21 4.07 8.02 22.54
N HIS A 22 4.10 9.28 22.14
CA HIS A 22 4.06 9.73 20.75
C HIS A 22 5.30 9.28 19.97
N SER A 23 5.40 7.99 19.64
CA SER A 23 6.21 7.57 18.50
C SER A 23 5.58 8.20 17.27
N PRO A 24 6.31 8.95 16.42
CA PRO A 24 5.79 9.31 15.12
C PRO A 24 5.34 8.01 14.47
N GLY A 25 4.03 7.85 14.26
CA GLY A 25 3.46 6.60 13.76
C GLY A 25 4.26 6.11 12.56
N VAL A 26 4.42 4.80 12.40
CA VAL A 26 5.31 4.19 11.38
C VAL A 26 5.22 4.89 10.01
N SER A 27 4.04 5.34 9.59
CA SER A 27 3.81 6.14 8.39
C SER A 27 4.59 7.46 8.33
N ARG A 28 4.64 8.23 9.43
CA ARG A 28 5.39 9.49 9.53
C ARG A 28 6.90 9.27 9.47
N PHE A 29 7.39 8.21 10.10
CA PHE A 29 8.80 7.83 9.99
C PHE A 29 9.17 7.50 8.55
N TRP A 30 8.38 6.64 7.88
CA TRP A 30 8.64 6.30 6.48
C TRP A 30 8.53 7.50 5.55
N LEU A 31 7.52 8.36 5.72
CA LEU A 31 7.36 9.56 4.89
C LEU A 31 8.57 10.50 4.98
N SER A 32 9.20 10.62 6.15
CA SER A 32 10.43 11.41 6.32
C SER A 32 11.66 10.87 5.56
N LYS A 33 11.57 9.65 5.02
CA LYS A 33 12.65 8.98 4.27
C LYS A 33 12.47 9.03 2.76
N PHE A 34 11.30 9.44 2.28
CA PHE A 34 11.02 9.53 0.84
C PHE A 34 10.88 10.98 0.42
N ASP A 35 11.79 11.44 -0.43
CA ASP A 35 11.68 12.72 -1.13
C ASP A 35 11.12 12.46 -2.54
N HIS A 36 9.79 12.35 -2.63
CA HIS A 36 9.11 12.12 -3.90
C HIS A 36 7.77 12.88 -3.95
N PRO A 37 7.39 13.51 -5.07
CA PRO A 37 6.14 14.28 -5.18
C PRO A 37 4.86 13.47 -4.85
N LEU A 38 4.88 12.16 -5.11
CA LEU A 38 3.76 11.27 -4.78
C LEU A 38 3.67 10.91 -3.29
N ALA A 39 4.75 11.08 -2.52
CA ALA A 39 4.85 10.52 -1.17
C ALA A 39 3.72 10.98 -0.22
N PRO A 40 3.28 12.26 -0.21
CA PRO A 40 2.16 12.69 0.62
C PRO A 40 0.85 11.96 0.26
N MET A 41 0.51 11.91 -1.04
CA MET A 41 -0.72 11.28 -1.52
C MET A 41 -0.75 9.77 -1.28
N ILE A 42 0.39 9.09 -1.49
CA ILE A 42 0.52 7.66 -1.20
C ILE A 42 0.42 7.39 0.30
N SER A 43 0.97 8.28 1.14
CA SER A 43 0.85 8.17 2.59
C SER A 43 -0.59 8.30 3.06
N GLU A 44 -1.36 9.22 2.48
CA GLU A 44 -2.80 9.36 2.76
C GLU A 44 -3.56 8.07 2.46
N CYS A 45 -3.36 7.48 1.28
CA CYS A 45 -3.98 6.20 0.92
C CYS A 45 -3.63 5.10 1.93
N ALA A 46 -2.33 4.93 2.22
CA ALA A 46 -1.87 3.91 3.17
C ALA A 46 -2.45 4.12 4.59
N ILE A 47 -2.54 5.38 5.04
CA ILE A 47 -3.14 5.71 6.35
C ILE A 47 -4.63 5.39 6.36
N SER A 48 -5.37 5.72 5.29
CA SER A 48 -6.79 5.37 5.16
C SER A 48 -6.99 3.86 5.21
N SER A 49 -6.19 3.08 4.48
CA SER A 49 -6.23 1.61 4.53
C SER A 49 -5.94 1.07 5.93
N ILE A 50 -4.92 1.60 6.64
CA ILE A 50 -4.61 1.21 8.03
C ILE A 50 -5.79 1.49 8.96
N LYS A 51 -6.49 2.60 8.74
CA LYS A 51 -7.69 2.99 9.49
C LYS A 51 -8.96 2.23 9.05
N ARG A 52 -8.86 1.33 8.07
CA ARG A 52 -9.99 0.63 7.43
C ARG A 52 -11.03 1.59 6.85
N GLN A 53 -10.57 2.76 6.42
CA GLN A 53 -11.37 3.75 5.73
C GLN A 53 -11.16 3.55 4.23
N GLN A 54 -12.21 3.12 3.54
CA GLN A 54 -12.19 2.99 2.09
C GLN A 54 -12.38 4.38 1.46
N LEU A 55 -11.55 4.66 0.45
CA LEU A 55 -11.74 5.80 -0.42
C LEU A 55 -12.73 5.42 -1.53
N SER A 56 -13.41 6.41 -2.11
CA SER A 56 -14.29 6.13 -3.24
C SER A 56 -13.48 5.70 -4.46
N VAL A 57 -14.08 4.87 -5.32
CA VAL A 57 -13.46 4.44 -6.59
C VAL A 57 -13.06 5.65 -7.43
N ALA A 58 -13.91 6.69 -7.50
CA ALA A 58 -13.60 7.92 -8.23
C ALA A 58 -12.32 8.62 -7.72
N GLU A 59 -12.15 8.73 -6.39
CA GLU A 59 -10.93 9.29 -5.80
C GLU A 59 -9.70 8.43 -6.10
N ILE A 60 -9.84 7.10 -6.08
CA ILE A 60 -8.74 6.18 -6.40
C ILE A 60 -8.32 6.30 -7.85
N LEU A 61 -9.27 6.38 -8.78
CA LEU A 61 -8.96 6.57 -10.21
C LEU A 61 -8.15 7.84 -10.44
N MET A 62 -8.54 8.97 -9.84
CA MET A 62 -7.78 10.22 -9.93
C MET A 62 -6.36 10.10 -9.36
N LYS A 63 -6.20 9.38 -8.25
CA LYS A 63 -4.90 9.14 -7.63
C LYS A 63 -4.03 8.22 -8.49
N MET A 64 -4.60 7.17 -9.07
CA MET A 64 -3.91 6.27 -10.00
C MET A 64 -3.47 7.00 -11.27
N ASP A 65 -4.29 7.90 -11.81
CA ASP A 65 -3.92 8.76 -12.93
C ASP A 65 -2.71 9.64 -12.58
N THR A 66 -2.65 10.14 -11.35
CA THR A 66 -1.49 10.91 -10.88
C THR A 66 -0.23 10.04 -10.81
N VAL A 67 -0.34 8.78 -10.34
CA VAL A 67 0.78 7.83 -10.32
C VAL A 67 1.23 7.45 -11.73
N SER A 68 0.31 7.39 -12.71
CA SER A 68 0.59 6.97 -14.10
C SER A 68 1.71 7.79 -14.77
N GLY A 69 1.92 9.04 -14.34
CA GLY A 69 3.00 9.91 -14.79
C GLY A 69 4.41 9.50 -14.34
N TYR A 70 4.55 8.46 -13.52
CA TYR A 70 5.82 7.99 -12.97
C TYR A 70 6.03 6.49 -13.28
N PRO A 71 6.51 6.15 -14.50
CA PRO A 71 6.67 4.76 -14.94
C PRO A 71 7.53 3.90 -14.02
N GLY A 72 7.13 2.63 -13.86
CA GLY A 72 7.87 1.65 -13.06
C GLY A 72 7.61 1.69 -11.56
N LEU A 73 6.84 2.66 -11.06
CA LEU A 73 6.47 2.76 -9.64
C LEU A 73 5.30 1.83 -9.28
N TYR A 74 5.42 0.54 -9.58
CA TYR A 74 4.35 -0.45 -9.35
C TYR A 74 3.89 -0.54 -7.89
N ALA A 75 4.83 -0.44 -6.94
CA ALA A 75 4.48 -0.43 -5.52
C ALA A 75 3.65 0.81 -5.14
N ALA A 76 3.99 1.99 -5.68
CA ALA A 76 3.21 3.20 -5.45
C ALA A 76 1.83 3.09 -6.10
N LEU A 77 1.71 2.45 -7.28
CA LEU A 77 0.43 2.23 -7.96
C LEU A 77 -0.48 1.23 -7.21
N SER A 78 0.09 0.20 -6.59
CA SER A 78 -0.69 -0.80 -5.84
C SER A 78 -1.38 -0.24 -4.59
N ILE A 79 -0.80 0.80 -3.97
CA ILE A 79 -1.35 1.38 -2.73
C ILE A 79 -2.76 1.99 -2.95
N PRO A 80 -2.98 2.92 -3.89
CA PRO A 80 -4.31 3.42 -4.18
C PRO A 80 -5.25 2.32 -4.71
N TYR A 81 -4.76 1.37 -5.52
CA TYR A 81 -5.58 0.24 -5.99
C TYR A 81 -6.22 -0.56 -4.85
N PHE A 82 -5.47 -0.86 -3.78
CA PHE A 82 -6.00 -1.56 -2.60
C PHE A 82 -6.74 -0.66 -1.60
N SER A 83 -6.96 0.61 -1.93
CA SER A 83 -7.56 1.61 -1.02
C SER A 83 -9.04 1.90 -1.28
N CYS A 84 -9.69 1.18 -2.20
CA CYS A 84 -11.14 1.23 -2.42
C CYS A 84 -11.77 -0.17 -2.47
N ASP A 85 -13.10 -0.19 -2.39
CA ASP A 85 -13.92 -1.35 -2.71
C ASP A 85 -14.32 -1.33 -4.20
N ASP A 86 -13.61 -2.09 -5.02
CA ASP A 86 -13.73 -2.09 -6.49
C ASP A 86 -14.75 -3.12 -6.99
N VAL A 87 -16.01 -3.01 -6.55
CA VAL A 87 -17.08 -3.96 -6.90
C VAL A 87 -17.29 -4.06 -8.42
N ASP A 88 -17.17 -2.93 -9.13
CA ASP A 88 -17.41 -2.83 -10.57
C ASP A 88 -16.15 -3.12 -11.41
N GLY A 89 -14.99 -3.36 -10.80
CA GLY A 89 -13.74 -3.66 -11.49
C GLY A 89 -13.10 -2.47 -12.23
N LEU A 90 -13.48 -1.24 -11.88
CA LEU A 90 -12.99 -0.03 -12.54
C LEU A 90 -11.55 0.30 -12.15
N ALA A 91 -11.20 0.13 -10.87
CA ALA A 91 -9.84 0.34 -10.40
C ALA A 91 -8.90 -0.74 -10.96
N ASP A 92 -9.37 -1.99 -11.07
CA ASP A 92 -8.61 -3.09 -11.68
C ASP A 92 -8.34 -2.84 -13.17
N ALA A 93 -9.36 -2.46 -13.93
CA ALA A 93 -9.20 -2.10 -15.34
C ALA A 93 -8.15 -0.99 -15.50
N ARG A 94 -8.25 0.08 -14.68
CA ARG A 94 -7.31 1.21 -14.75
C ARG A 94 -5.89 0.82 -14.35
N PHE A 95 -5.74 -0.03 -13.34
CA PHE A 95 -4.45 -0.55 -12.90
C PHE A 95 -3.74 -1.28 -14.05
N ASN A 96 -4.47 -2.16 -14.73
CA ASN A 96 -3.95 -2.95 -15.84
C ASN A 96 -3.61 -2.08 -17.06
N GLU A 97 -4.42 -1.07 -17.37
CA GLU A 97 -4.12 -0.10 -18.43
C GLU A 97 -2.79 0.63 -18.19
N ILE A 98 -2.59 1.16 -16.97
CA ILE A 98 -1.36 1.88 -16.61
C ILE A 98 -0.15 0.96 -16.73
N ARG A 99 -0.26 -0.27 -16.21
CA ARG A 99 0.82 -1.26 -16.30
C ARG A 99 1.17 -1.61 -17.74
N ALA A 100 0.16 -1.91 -18.56
CA ALA A 100 0.35 -2.22 -19.98
C ALA A 100 0.96 -1.03 -20.74
N ALA A 101 0.65 0.21 -20.34
CA ALA A 101 1.28 1.39 -20.92
C ALA A 101 2.77 1.49 -20.54
N TRP A 102 3.11 1.26 -19.27
CA TRP A 102 4.50 1.28 -18.81
C TRP A 102 5.35 0.16 -19.39
N GLU A 103 4.79 -1.05 -19.57
CA GLU A 103 5.48 -2.18 -20.18
C GLU A 103 5.89 -1.91 -21.64
N LYS A 104 5.17 -1.04 -22.36
CA LYS A 104 5.52 -0.63 -23.73
C LYS A 104 6.66 0.40 -23.79
N LEU A 105 7.05 0.98 -22.66
CA LEU A 105 8.16 1.94 -22.58
C LEU A 105 9.51 1.26 -22.31
N LEU A 106 9.49 -0.05 -22.02
CA LEU A 106 10.65 -0.89 -21.75
C LEU A 106 11.06 -1.67 -23.02
#